data_AF-X0YM37-F1
#
_entry.id   AF-X0YM37-F1
#
_cell.length_a   1.000
_cell.length_b   1.000
_cell.length_c   1.000
_cell.angle_alpha   90.00
_cell.angle_beta   90.00
_cell.angle_gamma   90.00
#
_symmetry.space_group_name_H-M   'P 1'
#
loop_
_entity.id
_entity.type
_entity.pdbx_description
1 polymer ?
#
loop_
_entity_poly.entity_id
_entity_poly.type
_entity_poly.pdbx_seq_one_letter_code
_entity_poly.pdbx_strand_id
1 'polypeptide(L)' 'EGLLQCIPKMNQKQKKLNAIPGTVPHPRNFPTGCRFYPRCQHAMKKCLSQQPGLIETDDERFVACFRYFKNSDGEEE' A
#
# COMPACT_ATOMS: atom_id res chain seq x y z
N GLU A 1 -3.59 4.29 0.31
CA GLU A 1 -2.59 5.33 0.59
C GLU A 1 -1.92 5.05 1.93
N GLY A 2 -0.70 5.53 2.15
CA GLY A 2 0.14 5.21 3.31
C GLY A 2 0.96 6.44 3.73
N LEU A 3 2.29 6.39 3.56
CA LEU A 3 3.21 7.44 4.04
C LEU A 3 2.95 8.83 3.43
N LEU A 4 2.44 8.89 2.19
CA LEU A 4 2.10 10.16 1.54
C LEU A 4 1.03 10.96 2.29
N GLN A 5 0.12 10.29 3.02
CA GLN A 5 -0.90 10.96 3.83
C GLN A 5 -0.36 11.45 5.18
N CYS A 6 0.79 10.96 5.62
CA CYS A 6 1.45 11.44 6.84
C CYS A 6 2.23 12.75 6.64
N ILE A 7 2.36 13.23 5.40
CA ILE A 7 3.14 14.44 5.10
C ILE A 7 2.36 15.67 5.58
N PRO A 8 2.90 16.45 6.53
CA PRO A 8 2.23 17.65 7.01
C PRO A 8 2.16 18.70 5.90
N LYS A 9 0.97 19.27 5.67
CA LYS A 9 0.77 20.38 4.73
C LYS A 9 1.06 21.71 5.44
N MET A 10 2.14 22.41 5.06
CA MET A 10 2.59 23.66 5.71
C MET A 10 1.50 24.76 5.77
N ASN A 11 0.59 24.81 4.80
CA ASN A 11 -0.46 25.83 4.73
C ASN A 11 -1.82 25.40 5.32
N GLN A 12 -1.91 24.21 5.95
CA GLN A 12 -3.14 23.78 6.62
C GLN A 12 -2.87 23.57 8.11
N LYS A 13 -3.60 24.30 8.96
CA LYS A 13 -3.73 23.97 10.39
C LYS A 13 -4.55 22.69 10.54
N GLN A 14 -3.92 21.53 10.37
CA GLN A 14 -4.54 20.24 10.68
C GLN A 14 -4.45 19.97 12.18
N LYS A 15 -5.61 19.78 12.85
CA LYS A 15 -5.67 19.45 14.28
C LYS A 15 -5.08 18.06 14.61
N LYS A 16 -5.08 17.14 13.64
CA LYS A 16 -4.51 15.79 13.75
C LYS A 16 -3.88 15.40 12.42
N LEU A 17 -2.66 14.86 12.47
CA LEU A 17 -2.00 14.27 11.31
C LEU A 17 -2.62 12.89 11.02
N ASN A 18 -2.79 12.55 9.75
CA ASN A 18 -3.19 11.21 9.35
C ASN A 18 -2.02 10.26 9.59
N ALA A 19 -1.99 9.62 10.75
CA ALA A 19 -1.02 8.58 11.06
C ALA A 19 -1.46 7.26 10.41
N ILE A 20 -0.51 6.52 9.82
CA ILE A 20 -0.79 5.15 9.36
C ILE A 20 -1.09 4.29 10.60
N PRO A 21 -2.27 3.65 10.68
CA PRO A 21 -2.59 2.79 11.80
C PRO A 21 -1.69 1.54 11.81
N GLY A 22 -1.40 1.05 13.02
CA GLY A 22 -0.63 -0.17 13.24
C GLY A 22 0.89 0.02 13.28
N THR A 23 1.59 -1.06 13.65
CA THR A 23 3.04 -1.09 13.86
C THR A 23 3.74 -1.80 12.70
N VAL A 24 4.98 -1.40 12.39
CA VAL A 24 5.82 -2.14 11.44
C VAL A 24 6.05 -3.56 12.00
N PRO A 25 5.70 -4.62 11.25
CA PRO A 25 5.96 -5.98 11.71
C PRO A 25 7.46 -6.22 11.88
N HIS A 26 7.83 -7.05 12.84
CA HIS A 26 9.23 -7.35 13.12
C HIS A 26 9.88 -7.99 11.87
N PRO A 27 11.10 -7.60 11.45
CA PRO A 27 11.73 -8.11 10.22
C PRO A 27 11.94 -9.64 10.18
N ARG A 28 11.94 -10.30 11.33
CA ARG A 28 12.02 -11.77 11.42
C ARG A 28 10.66 -12.47 11.27
N ASN A 29 9.56 -11.75 11.50
CA ASN A 29 8.20 -12.26 11.52
C ASN A 29 7.38 -11.54 10.45
N PHE A 30 7.77 -11.69 9.19
CA PHE A 30 6.93 -11.19 8.11
C PHE A 30 5.63 -12.01 8.03
N PRO A 31 4.49 -11.34 7.84
CA PRO A 31 3.24 -12.04 7.57
C PRO A 31 3.37 -12.92 6.32
N THR A 32 2.61 -14.01 6.28
CA THR A 32 2.38 -14.77 5.05
C THR A 32 1.69 -13.85 4.04
N GLY A 33 2.20 -13.80 2.81
CA GLY A 33 1.65 -12.95 1.74
C GLY A 33 2.25 -11.54 1.64
N CYS A 34 1.42 -10.52 1.41
CA CYS A 34 1.86 -9.14 1.22
C CYS A 34 2.34 -8.52 2.54
N ARG A 35 3.62 -8.14 2.63
CA ARG A 35 4.21 -7.53 3.84
C ARG A 35 3.48 -6.27 4.33
N PHE A 36 2.81 -5.57 3.42
CA PHE A 36 2.07 -4.36 3.74
C PHE A 36 0.61 -4.60 4.12
N TYR A 37 0.06 -5.80 3.96
CA TYR A 37 -1.36 -6.07 4.24
C TYR A 37 -1.81 -5.63 5.64
N PRO A 38 -1.03 -5.79 6.74
CA PRO A 38 -1.51 -5.45 8.08
C PRO A 38 -1.75 -3.95 8.28
N ARG A 39 -1.15 -3.12 7.42
CA ARG A 39 -1.21 -1.65 7.47
C ARG A 39 -1.89 -1.04 6.24
N CYS A 40 -2.33 -1.87 5.30
CA CYS A 40 -2.92 -1.43 4.05
C CYS A 40 -4.44 -1.26 4.23
N GLN A 41 -4.95 -0.05 4.08
CA GLN A 41 -6.40 0.23 4.08
C GLN A 41 -7.17 -0.43 2.92
N HIS A 42 -6.46 -0.93 1.91
CA HIS A 42 -7.02 -1.62 0.75
C HIS A 42 -6.65 -3.12 0.74
N ALA A 43 -6.29 -3.69 1.90
CA ALA A 43 -5.97 -5.10 2.01
C ALA A 43 -7.17 -5.96 1.58
N MET A 44 -6.90 -6.96 0.74
CA MET A 44 -7.88 -7.95 0.29
C MET A 44 -7.48 -9.35 0.76
N LYS A 45 -8.39 -10.33 0.68
CA LYS A 45 -8.10 -11.71 1.12
C LYS A 45 -6.85 -12.30 0.46
N LYS A 46 -6.59 -11.98 -0.82
CA LYS A 46 -5.36 -12.40 -1.53
C LYS A 46 -4.08 -11.86 -0.89
N CYS A 47 -4.11 -10.67 -0.28
CA CYS A 47 -2.95 -10.08 0.40
C CYS A 47 -2.51 -10.85 1.64
N LEU A 48 -3.40 -11.63 2.28
CA LEU A 48 -3.10 -12.42 3.49
C LEU A 48 -2.40 -13.75 3.18
N SER A 49 -2.58 -14.29 1.97
CA SER A 49 -2.12 -15.64 1.63
C SER A 49 -1.11 -15.66 0.49
N GLN A 50 -1.07 -14.62 -0.36
CA GLN A 50 -0.20 -14.57 -1.53
C GLN A 50 0.64 -13.30 -1.55
N GLN A 51 1.86 -13.42 -2.06
CA GLN A 51 2.74 -12.29 -2.27
C GLN A 51 2.49 -11.73 -3.68
N PRO A 52 2.26 -10.41 -3.83
CA PRO A 52 2.05 -9.83 -5.16
C PRO A 52 3.32 -9.97 -6.00
N GLY A 53 3.14 -10.32 -7.27
CA GLY A 53 4.21 -10.27 -8.26
C GLY A 53 4.67 -8.84 -8.52
N LEU A 54 5.92 -8.69 -8.98
CA LEU A 54 6.46 -7.40 -9.42
C LEU A 54 5.98 -7.14 -10.85
N ILE A 55 5.36 -5.98 -11.05
CA ILE A 55 4.78 -5.55 -12.32
C ILE A 55 5.55 -4.31 -12.78
N GLU A 56 5.91 -4.25 -14.05
CA GLU A 56 6.47 -3.04 -14.67
C GLU A 56 5.32 -2.13 -15.12
N THR A 57 5.45 -0.84 -14.84
CA THR A 57 4.52 0.21 -15.26
C THR A 57 5.11 0.99 -16.43
N ASP A 58 4.29 1.73 -17.18
CA ASP A 58 4.71 2.48 -18.37
C ASP A 58 5.88 3.47 -18.16
N ASP A 59 6.12 3.91 -16.92
CA ASP A 59 7.18 4.86 -16.55
C ASP A 59 8.51 4.20 -16.11
N GLU A 60 8.82 2.96 -16.53
CA GLU A 60 9.99 2.18 -16.04
C GLU A 60 10.01 1.97 -14.50
N ARG A 61 8.83 2.08 -13.87
CA ARG A 61 8.66 1.83 -12.42
C ARG A 61 8.12 0.44 -12.20
N PHE A 62 8.41 -0.09 -11.01
CA PHE A 62 7.94 -1.41 -10.62
C PHE A 62 6.97 -1.34 -9.44
N VAL A 63 5.86 -2.06 -9.54
CA VAL A 63 4.80 -2.11 -8.53
C VAL A 63 4.52 -3.55 -8.13
N ALA A 64 4.55 -3.83 -6.83
CA ALA A 64 4.15 -5.12 -6.27
C ALA A 64 2.83 -4.97 -5.48
N CYS A 65 1.71 -4.84 -6.18
CA CYS A 65 0.40 -4.62 -5.57
C CYS A 65 -0.73 -5.31 -6.33
N PHE A 66 -1.55 -6.11 -5.64
CA PHE A 66 -2.72 -6.76 -6.24
C PHE A 66 -3.80 -5.80 -6.74
N ARG A 67 -3.87 -4.58 -6.19
CA ARG A 67 -4.81 -3.56 -6.67
C ARG A 67 -4.37 -3.00 -8.03
N TYR A 68 -3.07 -2.97 -8.31
CA TYR A 68 -2.56 -2.46 -9.58
C TYR A 68 -2.92 -3.38 -10.76
N PHE A 69 -2.87 -4.70 -10.56
CA PHE A 69 -3.35 -5.68 -11.54
C PHE A 69 -4.80 -5.46 -12.00
N LYS A 70 -5.67 -4.91 -11.15
CA LYS A 70 -7.05 -4.58 -11.56
C LYS A 70 -7.13 -3.36 -12.46
N ASN A 71 -6.17 -2.45 -12.35
CA ASN A 71 -6.19 -1.17 -13.05
C ASN A 71 -5.43 -1.23 -14.39
N SER A 72 -4.49 -2.17 -14.55
CA SER A 72 -3.73 -2.37 -15.80
C SER A 72 -4.56 -2.97 -16.94
N ASP A 73 -5.77 -3.47 -16.66
CA ASP A 73 -6.70 -3.98 -17.67
C ASP A 73 -7.63 -2.89 -18.26
N GLY A 74 -7.39 -1.60 -17.96
CA GLY A 74 -8.04 -0.49 -18.67
C GLY A 74 -9.52 -0.28 -18.33
N GLU A 75 -9.84 -0.04 -17.06
CA GLU A 75 -11.11 0.60 -16.69
C GLU A 75 -10.81 1.82 -15.81
N GLU A 76 -10.85 2.99 -16.45
CA GLU A 76 -11.06 4.29 -15.79
C GLU A 76 -12.48 4.33 -15.23
N GLU A 77 -12.62 4.59 -13.93
CA GLU A 77 -13.80 5.27 -13.37
C GLU A 77 -13.40 6.12 -12.15
#